data_AF-A0A536WU97-F1
#
_entry.id   AF-A0A536WU97-F1
#
_cell.length_a   1.000
_cell.length_b   1.000
_cell.length_c   1.000
_cell.angle_alpha   90.00
_cell.angle_beta   90.00
_cell.angle_gamma   90.00
#
_symmetry.space_group_name_H-M   'P 1'
#
loop_
_entity.id
_entity.type
_entity.pdbx_description
1 polymer ?
#
loop_
_entity_poly.entity_id
_entity_poly.type
_entity_poly.pdbx_seq_one_letter_code
_entity_poly.pdbx_strand_id
1 'polypeptide(L)'
;MLGHLLHRHGIESVILENRSRDHIEHRVRAGVLEQGSVDLLVATGVGDRLREEGLVHHGIELRFGGRGHRIDLTRLSGGKSITVYGQQEVVKDL
;
A
#
# COMPACT_ATOMS: atom_id res chain seq x y z
N MET A 1 -6.79 -8.78 1.09
CA MET A 1 -7.68 -7.70 1.60
C MET A 1 -9.14 -8.11 1.73
N LEU A 2 -9.89 -8.41 0.65
CA LEU A 2 -11.32 -8.72 0.78
C LEU A 2 -11.61 -9.89 1.74
N GLY A 3 -10.92 -11.02 1.61
CA GLY A 3 -11.09 -12.16 2.52
C GLY A 3 -10.83 -11.80 3.99
N HIS A 4 -9.81 -10.95 4.25
CA HIS A 4 -9.53 -10.40 5.58
C HIS A 4 -10.72 -9.59 6.12
N LEU A 5 -11.28 -8.69 5.31
CA LEU A 5 -12.46 -7.90 5.70
C LEU A 5 -13.67 -8.80 5.99
N LEU A 6 -13.96 -9.76 5.11
CA LEU A 6 -15.07 -10.71 5.31
C LEU A 6 -14.90 -11.48 6.62
N HIS A 7 -13.70 -12.02 6.87
CA HIS A 7 -13.39 -12.74 8.09
C HIS A 7 -13.61 -11.87 9.34
N ARG A 8 -13.15 -10.61 9.32
CA ARG A 8 -13.39 -9.65 10.42
C ARG A 8 -14.87 -9.35 10.67
N HIS A 9 -15.71 -9.50 9.66
CA HIS A 9 -17.17 -9.35 9.76
C HIS A 9 -17.89 -10.67 10.06
N GLY A 10 -17.16 -11.75 10.37
CA GLY A 10 -17.74 -13.07 10.65
C GLY A 10 -18.31 -13.76 9.41
N ILE A 11 -17.91 -13.32 8.21
CA ILE A 11 -18.36 -13.90 6.94
C ILE A 11 -17.30 -14.89 6.47
N GLU A 12 -17.70 -16.16 6.36
CA GLU A 12 -16.84 -17.21 5.85
C GLU A 12 -16.51 -16.97 4.37
N SER A 13 -15.25 -17.19 4.00
CA SER A 13 -14.80 -17.07 2.62
C SER A 13 -13.64 -18.02 2.36
N VAL A 14 -13.54 -18.48 1.10
CA VAL A 14 -12.43 -19.31 0.62
C VAL A 14 -11.72 -18.55 -0.49
N ILE A 15 -10.41 -18.40 -0.37
CA ILE A 15 -9.56 -17.81 -1.41
C ILE A 15 -8.98 -18.95 -2.25
N LEU A 16 -9.25 -18.93 -3.56
CA LEU A 16 -8.64 -19.84 -4.53
C LEU A 16 -7.55 -19.10 -5.29
N GLU A 17 -6.32 -19.59 -5.19
CA GLU A 17 -5.14 -19.02 -5.83
C GLU A 17 -4.43 -20.10 -6.63
N ASN A 18 -4.04 -19.79 -7.87
CA ASN A 18 -3.43 -20.75 -8.80
C ASN A 18 -1.89 -20.75 -8.75
N ARG A 19 -1.29 -19.86 -7.95
CA ARG A 19 0.14 -19.79 -7.68
C ARG A 19 0.49 -20.22 -6.26
N SER A 20 1.73 -20.64 -6.06
CA SER A 20 2.24 -20.94 -4.73
C SER A 20 2.37 -19.65 -3.91
N ARG A 21 2.31 -19.78 -2.58
CA ARG A 21 2.61 -18.69 -1.64
C ARG A 21 3.97 -18.06 -1.95
N ASP A 22 5.00 -18.90 -2.11
CA ASP A 22 6.36 -18.48 -2.45
C ASP A 22 6.42 -17.61 -3.71
N HIS A 23 5.69 -17.98 -4.76
CA HIS A 23 5.63 -17.19 -6.00
C HIS A 23 5.05 -15.78 -5.75
N ILE A 24 4.03 -15.66 -4.90
CA ILE A 24 3.32 -14.40 -4.69
C ILE A 24 4.13 -13.50 -3.75
N GLU A 25 4.71 -14.05 -2.69
CA GLU A 25 5.53 -13.32 -1.71
C GLU A 25 6.85 -12.79 -2.28
N HIS A 26 7.34 -13.33 -3.39
CA HIS A 26 8.55 -12.85 -4.07
C HIS A 26 8.27 -12.03 -5.33
N ARG A 27 7.00 -11.82 -5.68
CA ARG A 27 6.64 -11.07 -6.88
C ARG A 27 6.78 -9.56 -6.65
N VAL A 28 7.92 -9.01 -7.06
CA VAL A 28 8.17 -7.56 -7.04
C VAL A 28 7.22 -6.84 -7.98
N ARG A 29 6.49 -5.86 -7.44
CA ARG A 29 5.64 -4.90 -8.19
C ARG A 29 5.85 -3.50 -7.63
N ALA A 30 5.36 -2.49 -8.35
CA ALA A 30 5.39 -1.11 -7.87
C ALA A 30 4.73 -1.01 -6.49
N GLY A 31 5.44 -0.41 -5.53
CA GLY A 31 5.06 -0.36 -4.11
C GLY A 31 4.63 1.03 -3.66
N VAL A 32 3.76 1.71 -4.41
CA VAL A 32 3.19 3.00 -3.98
C VAL A 32 1.75 2.77 -3.53
N LEU A 33 1.47 3.08 -2.27
CA LEU A 33 0.16 2.98 -1.66
C LEU A 33 -0.43 4.38 -1.49
N GLU A 34 -1.70 4.54 -1.87
CA GLU A 34 -2.48 5.73 -1.55
C GLU A 34 -2.86 5.75 -0.06
N GLN A 35 -3.09 6.96 0.49
CA GLN A 35 -3.49 7.14 1.88
C GLN A 35 -4.67 6.24 2.30
N GLY A 36 -5.70 6.12 1.46
CA GLY A 36 -6.87 5.29 1.78
C GLY A 36 -6.54 3.79 1.94
N SER A 37 -5.58 3.27 1.17
CA SER A 37 -5.11 1.89 1.30
C SER A 37 -4.32 1.69 2.58
N VAL A 38 -3.45 2.65 2.93
CA VAL A 38 -2.72 2.67 4.20
C VAL A 38 -3.70 2.68 5.37
N ASP A 39 -4.66 3.60 5.35
CA ASP A 39 -5.67 3.77 6.39
C ASP A 39 -6.50 2.49 6.56
N LEU A 40 -6.85 1.80 5.47
CA LEU A 40 -7.58 0.54 5.50
C LEU A 40 -6.77 -0.59 6.14
N LEU A 41 -5.51 -0.77 5.73
CA LEU A 41 -4.63 -1.82 6.30
C LEU A 41 -4.44 -1.59 7.81
N VAL A 42 -4.22 -0.34 8.19
CA VAL A 42 -4.10 0.10 9.58
C VAL A 42 -5.38 -0.15 10.37
N ALA A 43 -6.54 0.33 9.90
CA ALA A 43 -7.83 0.20 10.58
C ALA A 43 -8.29 -1.27 10.67
N THR A 44 -7.66 -2.15 9.90
CA THR A 44 -7.95 -3.57 9.87
C THR A 44 -6.91 -4.45 10.55
N GLY A 45 -5.92 -3.86 11.21
CA GLY A 45 -4.97 -4.56 12.08
C GLY A 45 -3.82 -5.25 11.36
N VAL A 46 -3.61 -4.98 10.07
CA VAL A 46 -2.52 -5.53 9.25
C VAL A 46 -1.57 -4.42 8.78
N GLY A 47 -1.49 -3.32 9.54
CA GLY A 47 -0.74 -2.12 9.17
C GLY A 47 0.48 -1.82 10.03
N ASP A 48 0.85 -2.68 10.97
CA ASP A 48 1.91 -2.37 11.95
C ASP A 48 3.29 -2.30 11.29
N ARG A 49 3.67 -3.32 10.50
CA ARG A 49 4.92 -3.28 9.71
C ARG A 49 4.91 -2.17 8.68
N LEU A 50 3.77 -1.90 8.04
CA LEU A 50 3.63 -0.77 7.11
C LEU A 50 3.93 0.57 7.80
N ARG A 51 3.49 0.78 9.05
CA ARG A 51 3.79 2.02 9.80
C ARG A 51 5.26 2.15 10.20
N GLU A 52 5.90 1.03 10.50
CA GLU A 52 7.30 0.99 10.92
C GLU A 52 8.27 1.11 9.74
N GLU A 53 8.02 0.37 8.66
CA GLU A 53 8.93 0.21 7.53
C GLU A 53 8.55 1.07 6.32
N GLY A 54 7.31 1.58 6.25
CA GLY A 54 6.80 2.34 5.12
C GLY A 54 7.41 3.74 5.01
N LEU A 55 7.77 4.15 3.80
CA LEU A 55 8.36 5.46 3.56
C LEU A 55 7.29 6.44 3.08
N VAL A 56 6.93 7.40 3.94
CA VAL A 56 5.93 8.42 3.59
C VAL A 56 6.52 9.44 2.62
N HIS A 57 5.85 9.64 1.49
CA HIS A 57 6.22 10.57 0.44
C HIS A 57 5.17 11.68 0.33
N HIS A 58 5.59 12.91 0.65
CA HIS A 58 4.73 14.11 0.62
C HIS A 58 4.59 14.74 -0.76
N GLY A 59 5.22 14.18 -1.78
CA GLY A 59 5.23 14.77 -3.10
C GLY A 59 6.04 13.97 -4.11
N ILE A 60 5.84 14.30 -5.38
CA ILE A 60 6.58 13.72 -6.51
C ILE A 60 7.31 14.82 -7.28
N GLU A 61 8.32 14.45 -8.05
CA GLU A 61 9.00 15.35 -8.98
C GLU A 61 8.80 14.87 -10.41
N LEU A 62 8.36 15.76 -11.29
CA LEU A 62 8.31 15.53 -12.73
C LEU A 62 9.41 16.34 -13.39
N ARG A 63 10.23 15.72 -14.24
CA ARG A 63 11.34 16.41 -14.93
C ARG A 63 11.02 16.55 -16.41
N PHE A 64 10.82 17.79 -16.85
CA PHE A 64 10.54 18.12 -18.25
C PHE A 64 10.90 19.58 -18.53
N GLY A 65 11.25 19.90 -19.78
CA GLY A 65 11.67 21.25 -20.16
C GLY A 65 12.97 21.71 -19.47
N GLY A 66 13.92 20.80 -19.25
CA GLY A 66 15.24 21.12 -18.67
C GLY A 66 15.26 21.40 -17.17
N ARG A 67 14.14 21.24 -16.44
CA ARG A 67 14.06 21.46 -15.00
C ARG A 67 13.19 20.43 -14.28
N GLY A 68 13.37 20.33 -12.97
CA GLY A 68 12.50 19.57 -12.08
C GLY A 68 11.31 20.42 -11.62
N HIS A 69 10.13 19.80 -11.58
CA HIS A 69 8.89 20.41 -11.11
C HIS A 69 8.37 19.58 -9.94
N ARG A 70 8.51 20.13 -8.73
CA ARG A 70 8.03 19.49 -7.50
C ARG A 70 6.51 19.68 -7.39
N ILE A 71 5.80 18.57 -7.20
CA ILE A 71 4.38 18.55 -6.86
C ILE A 71 4.28 18.18 -5.38
N ASP A 72 3.88 19.14 -4.57
CA ASP A 72 3.60 18.95 -3.14
C ASP A 72 2.21 18.34 -2.96
N LEU A 73 2.15 17.02 -2.83
CA LEU A 73 0.90 16.29 -2.71
C LEU A 73 0.20 16.64 -1.40
N THR A 74 0.93 16.71 -0.29
CA THR A 74 0.34 17.01 1.03
C THR A 74 -0.36 18.36 1.03
N ARG A 75 0.28 19.40 0.49
CA ARG A 75 -0.35 20.72 0.39
C ARG A 75 -1.53 20.74 -0.59
N LEU A 76 -1.41 20.08 -1.74
CA LEU A 76 -2.42 20.14 -2.81
C LEU A 76 -3.63 19.23 -2.58
N SER A 77 -3.53 18.23 -1.72
CA SER A 77 -4.56 17.21 -1.49
C SER A 77 -5.27 17.33 -0.14
N GLY A 78 -5.05 18.42 0.60
CA GLY A 78 -5.65 18.62 1.92
C GLY A 78 -5.04 17.72 3.00
N GLY A 79 -3.72 17.50 2.94
CA GLY A 79 -2.96 16.77 3.94
C GLY A 79 -2.65 15.31 3.62
N LYS A 80 -3.07 14.78 2.46
CA LYS A 80 -2.82 13.38 2.11
C LYS A 80 -1.39 13.16 1.61
N SER A 81 -0.90 11.94 1.78
CA SER A 81 0.39 11.48 1.27
C SER A 81 0.27 10.13 0.57
N ILE A 82 1.33 9.73 -0.11
CA ILE A 82 1.51 8.36 -0.56
C ILE A 82 2.57 7.69 0.32
N THR A 83 2.49 6.38 0.47
CA THR A 83 3.48 5.59 1.22
C THR A 83 4.14 4.60 0.27
N VAL A 84 5.47 4.59 0.26
CA VAL A 84 6.23 3.57 -0.45
C VAL A 84 6.38 2.36 0.45
N TYR A 85 5.72 1.27 0.08
CA TYR A 85 5.77 -0.02 0.74
C TYR A 85 5.54 -1.11 -0.31
N GLY A 86 6.44 -2.10 -0.37
CA GLY A 86 6.42 -3.12 -1.41
C GLY A 86 5.11 -3.91 -1.42
N GLN A 87 4.54 -4.16 -2.60
CA GLN A 87 3.30 -4.93 -2.68
C GLN A 87 3.46 -6.33 -2.07
N GLN A 88 4.63 -6.93 -2.21
CA GLN A 88 4.94 -8.22 -1.60
C GLN A 88 4.96 -8.19 -0.07
N GLU A 89 5.28 -7.04 0.53
CA GLU A 89 5.25 -6.89 1.99
C GLU A 89 3.80 -6.80 2.49
N VAL A 90 2.93 -6.07 1.77
CA VAL A 90 1.48 -6.08 2.04
C VAL A 90 0.89 -7.49 1.97
N VAL A 91 1.38 -8.33 1.06
CA VAL A 91 0.93 -9.74 0.96
C VAL A 91 1.39 -10.56 2.17
N LYS A 92 2.60 -10.34 2.69
CA LYS A 92 3.11 -11.05 3.86
C LYS A 92 2.36 -10.66 5.14
N ASP A 93 1.88 -9.42 5.21
CA ASP A 93 1.13 -8.91 6.35
C ASP A 93 -0.36 -9.34 6.36
N LEU A 94 -0.88 -9.85 5.24
CA LEU A 94 -2.25 -10.33 5.06
C LEU A 94 -2.38 -11.85 5.27
#